data_AF-A0A967AKB3-F1
#
_entry.id   AF-A0A967AKB3-F1
#
_cell.length_a   1.000
_cell.length_b   1.000
_cell.length_c   1.000
_cell.angle_alpha   90.00
_cell.angle_beta   90.00
_cell.angle_gamma   90.00
#
_symmetry.space_group_name_H-M   'P 1'
#
loop_
_entity.id
_entity.type
_entity.pdbx_description
1 polymer ?
#
loop_
_entity_poly.entity_id
_entity_poly.type
_entity_poly.pdbx_seq_one_letter_code
_entity_poly.pdbx_strand_id
1 'polypeptide(L)'
;MADEEPGFVIRDKRGSAGGESPPSTTATTKESPTSAATSTDESRRAAPSPPVTFSSFVISLGSSSLMLMGEQLDPQQAPMPVNLPQAKEIIDLLSVLEDKTKGNLTSDEQTVLRDMLYALRMKYVTLASPK
;
A
#
# COMPACT_ATOMS: atom_id res chain seq x y z
N MET A 1 13.08 -37.72 -42.65
CA MET A 1 12.20 -36.63 -42.16
C MET A 1 11.63 -37.08 -40.83
N ALA A 2 12.20 -36.57 -39.75
CA ALA A 2 11.62 -36.44 -38.40
C ALA A 2 12.80 -36.05 -37.50
N ASP A 3 12.77 -34.79 -37.10
CA ASP A 3 13.80 -33.98 -36.48
C ASP A 3 14.14 -34.43 -35.05
N GLU A 4 15.44 -34.65 -34.78
CA GLU A 4 15.98 -34.65 -33.42
C GLU A 4 16.61 -33.26 -33.18
N GLU A 5 15.92 -32.40 -32.45
CA GLU A 5 16.44 -31.09 -32.06
C GLU A 5 17.58 -31.25 -31.02
N PRO A 6 18.78 -30.68 -31.24
CA PRO A 6 19.86 -30.76 -30.27
C PRO A 6 19.60 -29.81 -29.09
N GLY A 7 19.54 -30.38 -27.89
CA GLY A 7 19.35 -29.66 -26.63
C GLY A 7 20.38 -28.54 -26.41
N PHE A 8 19.89 -27.35 -26.06
CA PHE A 8 20.71 -26.16 -25.82
C PHE A 8 21.26 -26.17 -24.39
N VAL A 9 22.58 -26.13 -24.25
CA VAL A 9 23.29 -26.09 -22.95
C VAL A 9 23.74 -24.66 -22.67
N ILE A 10 23.06 -23.97 -21.75
CA ILE A 10 23.48 -22.65 -21.25
C ILE A 10 24.52 -22.85 -20.14
N ARG A 11 25.81 -22.80 -20.51
CA ARG A 11 26.89 -22.65 -19.54
C ARG A 11 27.15 -21.16 -19.34
N ASP A 12 26.52 -20.57 -18.33
CA ASP A 12 26.91 -19.23 -17.86
C ASP A 12 28.23 -19.34 -17.09
N LYS A 13 29.27 -18.72 -17.64
CA LYS A 13 30.62 -18.65 -17.10
C LYS A 13 31.15 -17.23 -17.29
N ARG A 14 30.59 -16.28 -16.54
CA ARG A 14 31.14 -14.93 -16.37
C ARG A 14 31.22 -14.67 -14.87
N GLY A 15 32.38 -14.73 -14.23
CA GLY A 15 33.59 -14.00 -14.59
C GLY A 15 33.78 -12.93 -13.52
N SER A 16 34.35 -13.34 -12.40
CA SER A 16 34.71 -12.50 -11.25
C SER A 16 35.83 -11.50 -11.61
N ALA A 17 35.77 -10.34 -10.95
CA ALA A 17 36.85 -9.40 -10.61
C ALA A 17 37.28 -8.32 -11.65
N GLY A 18 37.05 -7.06 -11.26
CA GLY A 18 38.12 -6.04 -11.20
C GLY A 18 37.93 -4.76 -12.03
N GLY A 19 37.93 -3.59 -11.36
CA GLY A 19 38.48 -2.34 -11.93
C GLY A 19 37.67 -1.05 -11.76
N GLU A 20 38.19 -0.13 -10.96
CA GLU A 20 37.72 1.23 -10.62
C GLU A 20 37.44 2.21 -11.79
N SER A 21 36.66 3.27 -11.48
CA SER A 21 36.53 4.56 -12.20
C SER A 21 36.95 5.71 -11.26
N PRO A 22 37.12 7.00 -11.67
CA PRO A 22 37.46 7.67 -12.96
C PRO A 22 38.66 8.68 -12.75
N PRO A 23 39.00 9.68 -13.63
CA PRO A 23 38.30 11.00 -13.68
C PRO A 23 38.35 11.87 -14.99
N SER A 24 37.31 12.71 -15.16
CA SER A 24 37.23 14.16 -15.51
C SER A 24 37.63 14.84 -16.86
N THR A 25 36.69 15.71 -17.34
CA THR A 25 36.78 17.03 -18.06
C THR A 25 37.11 17.07 -19.57
N THR A 26 36.41 17.79 -20.49
CA THR A 26 36.13 19.26 -20.52
C THR A 26 35.14 19.69 -21.67
N ALA A 27 34.29 20.71 -21.40
CA ALA A 27 33.68 21.80 -22.25
C ALA A 27 32.93 21.51 -23.59
N THR A 28 31.66 21.90 -23.84
CA THR A 28 30.89 23.18 -23.83
C THR A 28 30.89 23.97 -25.16
N THR A 29 29.71 24.21 -25.76
CA THR A 29 29.23 25.43 -26.50
C THR A 29 27.76 25.18 -26.97
N LYS A 30 26.72 25.81 -26.36
CA LYS A 30 25.98 27.06 -26.73
C LYS A 30 25.19 26.92 -28.06
N GLU A 31 23.87 27.15 -28.21
CA GLU A 31 23.00 28.27 -27.79
C GLU A 31 21.49 27.89 -27.91
N SER A 32 20.66 28.44 -27.02
CA SER A 32 19.21 28.71 -27.22
C SER A 32 19.05 30.20 -27.56
N PRO A 33 17.92 30.70 -28.15
CA PRO A 33 16.78 31.06 -27.29
C PRO A 33 15.37 31.15 -27.94
N THR A 34 14.37 31.30 -27.05
CA THR A 34 13.07 31.99 -27.21
C THR A 34 11.90 31.25 -27.87
N SER A 35 11.00 30.75 -27.02
CA SER A 35 9.65 31.32 -26.95
C SER A 35 9.23 31.45 -25.48
N ALA A 36 8.81 32.65 -25.11
CA ALA A 36 8.58 33.10 -23.76
C ALA A 36 7.12 32.87 -23.32
N ALA A 37 6.97 32.45 -22.06
CA ALA A 37 5.97 32.85 -21.06
C ALA A 37 4.46 32.61 -21.39
N THR A 38 3.55 32.16 -20.53
CA THR A 38 3.40 32.23 -19.07
C THR A 38 2.22 31.33 -18.74
N SER A 39 2.26 30.49 -17.70
CA SER A 39 1.18 30.43 -16.68
C SER A 39 1.55 29.47 -15.54
N THR A 40 1.59 30.05 -14.36
CA THR A 40 1.47 29.50 -13.02
C THR A 40 0.82 28.11 -12.96
N ASP A 41 1.59 27.10 -12.54
CA ASP A 41 1.03 26.00 -11.76
C ASP A 41 1.94 25.81 -10.55
N GLU A 42 1.64 26.58 -9.50
CA GLU A 42 2.08 26.27 -8.14
C GLU A 42 1.30 25.03 -7.68
N SER A 43 1.48 23.89 -8.37
CA SER A 43 1.05 22.60 -7.86
C SER A 43 1.84 22.36 -6.60
N ARG A 44 1.15 22.55 -5.47
CA ARG A 44 1.50 22.08 -4.13
C ARG A 44 2.52 20.97 -4.24
N ARG A 45 3.77 21.25 -3.85
CA ARG A 45 4.70 20.21 -3.43
C ARG A 45 4.05 19.53 -2.24
N ALA A 46 3.19 18.55 -2.50
CA ALA A 46 2.78 17.59 -1.50
C ALA A 46 4.07 16.97 -1.01
N ALA A 47 4.44 17.27 0.25
CA ALA A 47 5.49 16.53 0.92
C ALA A 47 5.19 15.04 0.73
N PRO A 48 6.21 14.18 0.51
CA PRO A 48 5.97 12.76 0.35
C PRO A 48 5.21 12.27 1.59
N SER A 49 3.95 11.86 1.40
CA SER A 49 3.18 11.23 2.47
C SER A 49 3.95 9.99 2.92
N PRO A 50 4.03 9.72 4.23
CA PRO A 50 4.72 8.54 4.71
C PRO A 50 4.17 7.28 4.01
N PRO A 51 5.04 6.29 3.72
CA PRO A 51 4.60 5.07 3.05
C PRO A 51 3.55 4.35 3.89
N VAL A 52 2.49 3.87 3.23
CA VAL A 52 1.45 3.08 3.89
C VAL A 52 2.04 1.73 4.29
N THR A 53 1.99 1.42 5.59
CA THR A 53 2.36 0.11 6.13
C THR A 53 1.12 -0.79 6.23
N PHE A 54 1.31 -2.12 6.31
CA PHE A 54 0.20 -3.06 6.48
C PHE A 54 -0.63 -2.72 7.73
N SER A 55 0.01 -2.45 8.87
CA SER A 55 -0.68 -2.05 10.10
C SER A 55 -1.49 -0.76 9.90
N SER A 56 -0.95 0.26 9.23
CA SER A 56 -1.70 1.49 8.95
C SER A 56 -2.90 1.26 8.03
N PHE A 57 -2.80 0.31 7.09
CA PHE A 57 -3.89 -0.08 6.21
C PHE A 57 -4.99 -0.85 6.95
N VAL A 58 -4.63 -1.76 7.85
CA VAL A 58 -5.61 -2.47 8.70
C VAL A 58 -6.34 -1.48 9.62
N ILE A 59 -5.60 -0.53 10.22
CA ILE A 59 -6.18 0.50 11.09
C ILE A 59 -7.12 1.42 10.31
N SER A 60 -6.78 1.80 9.07
CA SER A 60 -7.65 2.66 8.26
C SER A 60 -8.96 1.95 7.88
N LEU A 61 -8.89 0.68 7.47
CA LEU A 61 -10.09 -0.15 7.22
C LEU A 61 -10.93 -0.32 8.50
N GLY A 62 -10.29 -0.63 9.63
CA GLY A 62 -10.98 -0.76 10.90
C GLY A 62 -11.69 0.52 11.33
N SER A 63 -11.02 1.66 11.20
CA SER A 63 -11.60 2.99 11.41
C SER A 63 -12.83 3.22 10.53
N SER A 64 -12.74 2.90 9.23
CA SER A 64 -13.89 2.97 8.33
C SER A 64 -15.05 2.10 8.77
N SER A 65 -14.78 0.88 9.21
CA SER A 65 -15.83 -0.01 9.74
C SER A 65 -16.47 0.53 11.01
N LEU A 66 -15.72 1.15 11.91
CA LEU A 66 -16.23 1.77 13.12
C LEU A 66 -17.12 2.98 12.81
N MET A 67 -16.73 3.84 11.87
CA MET A 67 -17.55 4.97 11.44
C MET A 67 -18.88 4.51 10.83
N LEU A 68 -18.87 3.44 10.04
CA LEU A 68 -20.09 2.83 9.50
C LEU A 68 -20.97 2.18 10.58
N MET A 69 -20.41 1.85 11.75
CA MET A 69 -21.16 1.43 12.93
C MET A 69 -21.67 2.60 13.78
N GLY A 70 -21.38 3.85 13.39
CA GLY A 70 -21.78 5.06 14.11
C GLY A 70 -20.77 5.54 15.16
N GLU A 71 -19.55 4.98 15.19
CA GLU A 71 -18.50 5.46 16.09
C GLU A 71 -17.91 6.77 15.56
N GLN A 72 -17.80 7.77 16.44
CA GLN A 72 -17.17 9.03 16.11
C GLN A 72 -15.69 8.99 16.53
N LEU A 73 -14.78 8.91 15.55
CA LEU A 73 -13.34 8.84 15.78
C LEU A 73 -12.68 10.21 15.96
N ASP A 74 -13.28 11.26 15.36
CA ASP A 74 -12.83 12.63 15.49
C ASP A 74 -14.03 13.53 15.88
N PRO A 75 -13.92 14.36 16.93
CA PRO A 75 -14.96 15.32 17.31
C PRO A 75 -15.36 16.30 16.22
N GLN A 76 -14.49 16.56 15.24
CA GLN A 76 -14.73 17.49 14.13
C GLN A 76 -15.41 16.82 12.92
N GLN A 77 -15.61 15.50 12.96
CA GLN A 77 -16.16 14.77 11.85
C GLN A 77 -17.68 14.94 11.73
N ALA A 78 -18.17 15.09 10.50
CA ALA A 78 -19.60 15.12 10.25
C ALA A 78 -20.24 13.77 10.66
N PRO A 79 -21.44 13.77 11.26
CA PRO A 79 -22.15 12.55 11.59
C PRO A 79 -22.37 11.71 10.32
N MET A 80 -21.86 10.47 10.32
CA MET A 80 -22.06 9.55 9.21
C MET A 80 -23.27 8.65 9.50
N PRO A 81 -24.15 8.38 8.51
CA PRO A 81 -25.25 7.45 8.72
C PRO A 81 -24.73 6.04 8.98
N VAL A 82 -25.30 5.38 10.00
CA VAL A 82 -24.96 4.00 10.35
C VAL A 82 -25.35 3.06 9.21
N ASN A 83 -24.39 2.26 8.74
CA ASN A 83 -24.55 1.25 7.70
C ASN A 83 -23.85 -0.05 8.12
N LEU A 84 -24.58 -0.87 8.89
CA LEU A 84 -24.08 -2.17 9.36
C LEU A 84 -23.75 -3.14 8.21
N PRO A 85 -24.54 -3.26 7.12
CA PRO A 85 -24.16 -4.10 5.98
C PRO A 85 -22.77 -3.76 5.42
N GLN A 86 -22.48 -2.48 5.21
CA GLN A 86 -21.18 -2.06 4.70
C GLN A 86 -20.05 -2.26 5.72
N ALA A 87 -20.32 -2.07 7.01
CA ALA A 87 -19.36 -2.41 8.06
C ALA A 87 -19.01 -3.92 8.05
N LYS A 88 -20.00 -4.79 7.80
CA LYS A 88 -19.78 -6.24 7.67
C LYS A 88 -18.87 -6.58 6.49
N GLU A 89 -19.06 -5.94 5.34
CA GLU A 89 -18.20 -6.15 4.17
C GLU A 89 -16.71 -5.87 4.49
N ILE A 90 -16.44 -4.82 5.27
CA ILE A 90 -15.07 -4.50 5.69
C ILE A 90 -14.53 -5.57 6.66
N ILE A 91 -15.34 -6.06 7.60
CA ILE A 91 -14.95 -7.17 8.50
C ILE A 91 -14.63 -8.43 7.69
N ASP A 92 -15.46 -8.75 6.71
CA ASP A 92 -15.26 -9.90 5.83
C ASP A 92 -13.98 -9.73 5.01
N LEU A 93 -13.71 -8.52 4.49
CA LEU A 93 -12.47 -8.21 3.78
C LEU A 93 -11.23 -8.39 4.67
N LEU A 94 -11.26 -7.86 5.91
CA LEU A 94 -10.19 -8.06 6.88
C LEU A 94 -9.99 -9.55 7.22
N SER A 95 -11.06 -10.34 7.24
CA SER A 95 -11.00 -11.80 7.46
C SER A 95 -10.32 -12.50 6.28
N VAL A 96 -10.64 -12.11 5.05
CA VAL A 96 -9.95 -12.63 3.85
C VAL A 96 -8.47 -12.24 3.86
N LEU A 97 -8.13 -11.02 4.30
CA LEU A 97 -6.74 -10.60 4.43
C LEU A 97 -5.99 -11.45 5.45
N GLU A 98 -6.59 -11.76 6.60
CA GLU A 98 -5.99 -12.66 7.60
C GLU A 98 -5.63 -14.02 6.99
N ASP A 99 -6.56 -14.63 6.25
CA ASP A 99 -6.33 -15.93 5.61
C ASP A 99 -5.28 -15.85 4.50
N LYS A 100 -5.32 -14.82 3.66
CA LYS A 100 -4.42 -14.68 2.50
C LYS A 100 -3.01 -14.24 2.87
N THR A 101 -2.83 -13.59 4.01
CA THR A 101 -1.52 -13.09 4.45
C THR A 101 -0.86 -13.98 5.49
N LYS A 102 -1.50 -15.07 5.91
CA LYS A 102 -0.96 -16.02 6.89
C LYS A 102 0.44 -16.53 6.49
N GLY A 103 1.39 -16.43 7.41
CA GLY A 103 2.79 -16.79 7.20
C GLY A 103 3.64 -15.71 6.54
N ASN A 104 3.05 -14.61 6.08
CA ASN A 104 3.77 -13.44 5.53
C ASN A 104 3.76 -12.22 6.47
N LEU A 105 3.05 -12.29 7.60
CA LEU A 105 2.96 -11.21 8.57
C LEU A 105 4.06 -11.30 9.63
N THR A 106 4.56 -10.13 10.05
CA THR A 106 5.31 -10.00 11.30
C THR A 106 4.42 -10.25 12.52
N SER A 107 5.01 -10.51 13.69
CA SER A 107 4.27 -10.72 14.94
C SER A 107 3.38 -9.53 15.30
N ASP A 108 3.85 -8.31 15.04
CA ASP A 108 3.14 -7.08 15.34
C ASP A 108 1.94 -6.90 14.39
N GLU A 109 2.15 -7.08 13.08
CA GLU A 109 1.08 -7.00 12.07
C GLU A 109 -0.01 -8.05 12.32
N GLN A 110 0.38 -9.27 12.68
CA GLN A 110 -0.57 -10.34 13.01
C GLN A 110 -1.38 -10.00 14.25
N THR A 111 -0.79 -9.33 15.23
CA THR A 111 -1.48 -8.91 16.45
C THR A 111 -2.46 -7.78 16.16
N VAL A 112 -2.03 -6.75 15.41
CA VAL A 112 -2.89 -5.64 14.99
C VAL A 112 -4.11 -6.14 14.21
N LEU A 113 -3.92 -7.06 13.26
CA LEU A 113 -5.03 -7.61 12.48
C LEU A 113 -6.02 -8.41 13.33
N ARG A 114 -5.52 -9.29 14.20
CA ARG A 114 -6.38 -10.11 15.08
C ARG A 114 -7.17 -9.25 16.06
N ASP A 115 -6.51 -8.29 16.71
CA ASP A 115 -7.14 -7.42 17.70
C ASP A 115 -8.20 -6.53 17.04
N MET A 116 -7.91 -6.01 15.85
CA MET A 116 -8.87 -5.23 15.07
C MET A 116 -10.09 -6.07 14.68
N LEU A 117 -9.88 -7.27 14.12
CA LEU A 117 -10.98 -8.17 13.75
C LEU A 117 -11.85 -8.54 14.96
N TYR A 118 -11.24 -8.82 16.11
CA TYR A 118 -11.96 -9.13 17.34
C TYR A 118 -12.83 -7.96 17.79
N ALA A 119 -12.24 -6.76 17.88
CA ALA A 119 -12.95 -5.55 18.31
C ALA A 119 -14.15 -5.24 17.41
N LEU A 120 -13.95 -5.28 16.08
CA LEU A 120 -15.00 -5.02 15.11
C LEU A 120 -16.13 -6.04 15.17
N ARG A 121 -15.81 -7.34 15.26
CA ARG A 121 -16.82 -8.41 15.35
C ARG A 121 -17.67 -8.26 16.61
N MET A 122 -17.06 -7.96 17.76
CA MET A 122 -17.79 -7.76 19.02
C MET A 122 -18.73 -6.54 18.96
N LYS A 123 -18.23 -5.41 18.46
CA LYS A 123 -19.05 -4.21 18.24
C LYS A 123 -20.20 -4.50 17.27
N TYR A 124 -19.91 -5.16 16.15
CA TYR A 124 -20.92 -5.51 15.15
C TYR A 124 -22.03 -6.37 15.74
N VAL A 125 -21.70 -7.44 16.46
CA VAL A 125 -22.69 -8.34 17.09
C VAL A 125 -23.55 -7.59 18.11
N THR A 126 -22.95 -6.68 18.88
CA THR A 126 -23.66 -5.86 19.86
C THR A 126 -24.70 -4.95 19.21
N LEU A 127 -24.39 -4.40 18.04
CA LEU A 127 -25.30 -3.52 17.29
C LEU A 127 -26.32 -4.30 16.46
N ALA A 128 -25.93 -5.46 15.92
CA ALA A 128 -26.77 -6.31 15.09
C ALA A 128 -27.74 -7.18 15.89
N SER A 129 -27.50 -7.38 17.19
CA SER A 129 -28.38 -8.10 18.12
C SER A 129 -29.18 -7.08 18.94
N PRO A 130 -30.34 -6.60 18.46
CA PRO A 130 -31.18 -5.71 19.24
C PRO A 130 -31.64 -6.42 20.51
N LYS A 131 -31.62 -5.69 21.62
CA LYS A 131 -32.08 -6.15 22.93
C LYS A 131 -33.60 -6.00 23.05
#